data_AF-A0A976K735-F1
#
_entry.id   AF-A0A976K735-F1
#
_cell.length_a   1.000
_cell.length_b   1.000
_cell.length_c   1.000
_cell.angle_alpha   90.00
_cell.angle_beta   90.00
_cell.angle_gamma   90.00
#
_symmetry.space_group_name_H-M   'P 1'
#
loop_
_entity.id
_entity.type
_entity.pdbx_description
1 polymer ?
#
loop_
_entity_poly.entity_id
_entity_poly.type
_entity_poly.pdbx_seq_one_letter_code
_entity_poly.pdbx_strand_id
1 'polypeptide(L)'
;VTLFMQANPGGGTGVDLLDVARSLLLQFGWGTALGLGCGFALAALLHRVAGSHDVGGGIRALLIVSAGLAVFAGTTWLGGSGFLAVYAMGVIAGNRAKRVVRSSLSAMDGYAWLAQAGMFLLLGLLVTPTELLRTLWPALGVSLILMLVARPVSVWLCLAPLHFPRREIAYVSWVGLRGAVPIVLAVFPLMAGVEGAKTFFNVAFVVVLSSLLLQGSTIAWSARRLGVALPDLADKAEARRVFGDFELDASTPMEGLCTFYGLPIPGEGRQALGEWMLATLARPPVLGDSVHLGHAELSVRSLDAQGRIARVGMRID
;
A
#
# COMPACT_ATOMS: atom_id res chain seq x y z
N VAL A 1 7.60 -24.35 -7.13
CA VAL A 1 7.35 -25.71 -6.57
C VAL A 1 7.81 -26.79 -7.53
N THR A 2 7.44 -26.75 -8.81
CA THR A 2 7.87 -27.74 -9.82
C THR A 2 9.41 -27.82 -10.02
N LEU A 3 10.11 -26.68 -9.99
CA LEU A 3 11.58 -26.65 -10.01
C LEU A 3 12.24 -27.14 -8.70
N PHE A 4 11.52 -27.06 -7.57
CA PHE A 4 12.03 -27.55 -6.29
C PHE A 4 11.91 -29.08 -6.18
N MET A 5 10.90 -29.67 -6.84
CA MET A 5 10.73 -31.12 -6.90
C MET A 5 11.65 -31.80 -7.91
N GLN A 6 12.03 -31.14 -9.01
CA GLN A 6 12.94 -31.75 -10.00
C GLN A 6 14.43 -31.66 -9.62
N ALA A 7 14.81 -30.83 -8.64
CA ALA A 7 16.21 -30.61 -8.28
C ALA A 7 16.79 -31.62 -7.28
N ASN A 8 16.00 -32.54 -6.70
CA ASN A 8 16.52 -33.46 -5.69
C ASN A 8 16.06 -34.93 -5.89
N PRO A 9 16.75 -35.70 -6.75
CA PRO A 9 16.59 -37.16 -6.83
C PRO A 9 17.32 -37.90 -5.69
N GLY A 10 18.07 -37.21 -4.83
CA GLY A 10 18.87 -37.81 -3.75
C GLY A 10 18.30 -37.49 -2.37
N GLY A 11 18.04 -38.51 -1.55
CA GLY A 11 17.54 -38.38 -0.18
C GLY A 11 18.52 -37.72 0.79
N GLY A 12 18.75 -36.41 0.65
CA GLY A 12 19.42 -35.57 1.63
C GLY A 12 18.42 -34.69 2.37
N THR A 13 18.18 -34.97 3.65
CA THR A 13 17.28 -34.25 4.57
C THR A 13 17.85 -32.90 5.04
N GLY A 14 18.59 -32.19 4.19
CA GLY A 14 19.14 -30.88 4.47
C GLY A 14 18.66 -29.89 3.43
N VAL A 15 17.87 -28.91 3.83
CA VAL A 15 17.60 -27.75 2.99
C VAL A 15 18.91 -26.97 2.90
N ASP A 16 19.63 -27.06 1.78
CA ASP A 16 20.87 -26.32 1.61
C ASP A 16 20.52 -24.82 1.55
N LEU A 17 20.99 -24.06 2.55
CA LEU A 17 20.71 -22.64 2.68
C LEU A 17 21.20 -21.87 1.44
N LEU A 18 22.25 -22.40 0.80
CA LEU A 18 22.83 -21.84 -0.42
C LEU A 18 21.90 -22.02 -1.62
N ASP A 19 21.23 -23.17 -1.74
CA ASP A 19 20.25 -23.41 -2.81
C ASP A 19 19.00 -22.55 -2.62
N VAL A 20 18.54 -22.36 -1.37
CA VAL A 20 17.43 -21.44 -1.07
C VAL A 20 17.83 -20.01 -1.43
N ALA A 21 19.00 -19.54 -1.00
CA ALA A 21 19.48 -18.20 -1.31
C ALA A 21 19.64 -18.00 -2.84
N ARG A 22 20.21 -18.98 -3.55
CA ARG A 22 20.34 -18.95 -5.01
C ARG A 22 18.97 -18.90 -5.68
N SER A 23 18.01 -19.71 -5.24
CA SER A 23 16.65 -19.72 -5.79
C SER A 23 15.94 -18.39 -5.58
N LEU A 24 16.16 -17.75 -4.42
CA LEU A 24 15.60 -16.43 -4.11
C LEU A 24 16.22 -15.36 -5.01
N LEU A 25 17.54 -15.34 -5.15
CA LEU A 25 18.25 -14.41 -6.03
C LEU A 25 17.82 -14.56 -7.49
N LEU A 26 17.65 -15.78 -7.98
CA LEU A 26 17.18 -16.03 -9.34
C LEU A 26 15.71 -15.61 -9.53
N GLN A 27 14.85 -15.93 -8.58
CA GLN A 27 13.43 -15.57 -8.64
C GLN A 27 13.23 -14.04 -8.59
N PHE A 28 13.96 -13.36 -7.71
CA PHE A 28 13.93 -11.90 -7.62
C PHE A 28 14.61 -11.26 -8.82
N GLY A 29 15.77 -11.76 -9.25
CA GLY A 29 16.52 -11.24 -10.38
C GLY A 29 15.70 -11.26 -11.67
N TRP A 30 15.19 -12.42 -12.06
CA TRP A 30 14.33 -12.54 -13.25
C TRP A 30 13.00 -11.80 -13.08
N GLY A 31 12.39 -11.87 -11.90
CA GLY A 31 11.14 -11.15 -11.61
C GLY A 31 11.28 -9.64 -11.79
N THR A 32 12.33 -9.05 -11.21
CA THR A 32 12.62 -7.61 -11.35
C THR A 32 13.05 -7.26 -12.76
N ALA A 33 13.96 -8.01 -13.39
CA ALA A 33 14.46 -7.70 -14.73
C ALA A 33 13.33 -7.71 -15.79
N LEU A 34 12.50 -8.75 -15.79
CA LEU A 34 11.36 -8.85 -16.71
C LEU A 34 10.27 -7.85 -16.35
N GLY A 35 9.97 -7.65 -15.07
CA GLY A 35 9.01 -6.64 -14.62
C GLY A 35 9.39 -5.22 -15.06
N LEU A 36 10.68 -4.87 -14.92
CA LEU A 36 11.22 -3.60 -15.40
C LEU A 36 11.10 -3.46 -16.92
N GLY A 37 11.62 -4.45 -17.66
CA GLY A 37 11.60 -4.44 -19.13
C GLY A 37 10.18 -4.37 -19.69
N CYS A 38 9.28 -5.24 -19.21
CA CYS A 38 7.89 -5.26 -19.63
C CYS A 38 7.12 -4.01 -19.18
N GLY A 39 7.46 -3.40 -18.03
CA GLY A 39 6.87 -2.14 -17.59
C GLY A 39 7.17 -0.98 -18.54
N PHE A 40 8.42 -0.88 -19.00
CA PHE A 40 8.80 0.12 -20.02
C PHE A 40 8.15 -0.18 -21.38
N ALA A 41 8.14 -1.45 -21.79
CA ALA A 41 7.50 -1.85 -23.04
C ALA A 41 6.00 -1.56 -23.04
N LEU A 42 5.30 -1.87 -21.94
CA LEU A 42 3.87 -1.58 -21.79
C LEU A 42 3.59 -0.08 -21.77
N ALA A 43 4.40 0.72 -21.08
CA ALA A 43 4.26 2.18 -21.09
C ALA A 43 4.41 2.75 -22.52
N ALA A 44 5.42 2.28 -23.27
CA ALA A 44 5.62 2.68 -24.65
C ALA A 44 4.45 2.25 -25.56
N LEU A 45 3.95 1.02 -25.38
CA LEU A 45 2.79 0.51 -26.11
C LEU A 45 1.54 1.35 -25.82
N LEU A 46 1.26 1.67 -24.56
CA LEU A 46 0.12 2.48 -24.16
C LEU A 46 0.17 3.89 -24.76
N HIS A 47 1.34 4.52 -24.79
CA HIS A 47 1.52 5.82 -25.45
C HIS A 47 1.32 5.73 -26.97
N ARG A 48 1.84 4.68 -27.61
CA ARG A 48 1.64 4.46 -29.05
C ARG A 48 0.17 4.26 -29.40
N VAL A 49 -0.56 3.45 -28.64
CA VAL A 49 -1.98 3.19 -28.88
C VAL A 49 -2.83 4.43 -28.64
N ALA A 50 -2.55 5.19 -27.56
CA ALA A 50 -3.27 6.42 -27.24
C ALA A 50 -3.08 7.54 -28.28
N GLY A 51 -1.96 7.56 -29.00
CA GLY A 51 -1.70 8.52 -30.07
C GLY A 51 -2.42 8.20 -31.39
N SER A 52 -2.80 6.94 -31.62
CA SER A 52 -3.31 6.48 -32.91
C SER A 52 -4.84 6.36 -32.97
N HIS A 53 -5.50 6.06 -31.85
CA HIS A 53 -6.96 5.90 -31.76
C HIS A 53 -7.43 6.29 -30.35
N ASP A 54 -8.60 6.95 -30.24
CA ASP A 54 -9.26 7.18 -28.94
C ASP A 54 -9.87 5.86 -28.45
N VAL A 55 -9.01 4.97 -27.99
CA VAL A 55 -9.39 3.67 -27.45
C VAL A 55 -10.00 3.90 -26.07
N GLY A 56 -11.29 3.57 -25.91
CA GLY A 56 -12.00 3.71 -24.65
C GLY A 56 -11.27 3.07 -23.45
N GLY A 57 -11.48 3.63 -22.25
CA GLY A 57 -10.74 3.23 -21.04
C GLY A 57 -10.82 1.73 -20.70
N GLY A 58 -11.92 1.05 -21.07
CA GLY A 58 -12.13 -0.38 -20.87
C GLY A 58 -11.24 -1.28 -21.73
N ILE A 59 -11.05 -0.97 -23.01
CA ILE A 59 -10.18 -1.75 -23.91
C ILE A 59 -8.73 -1.64 -23.43
N ARG A 60 -8.31 -0.45 -22.99
CA ARG A 60 -6.99 -0.25 -22.37
C ARG A 60 -6.83 -1.06 -21.08
N ALA A 61 -7.87 -1.15 -20.25
CA ALA A 61 -7.84 -1.99 -19.05
C ALA A 61 -7.64 -3.46 -19.41
N LEU A 62 -8.36 -3.98 -20.42
CA LEU A 62 -8.18 -5.35 -20.92
C LEU A 62 -6.76 -5.62 -21.45
N LEU A 63 -6.17 -4.65 -22.13
CA LEU A 63 -4.78 -4.73 -22.60
C LEU A 63 -3.81 -4.81 -21.41
N ILE A 64 -4.02 -4.00 -20.37
CA ILE A 64 -3.18 -4.01 -19.16
C ILE A 64 -3.33 -5.35 -18.41
N VAL A 65 -4.56 -5.87 -18.25
CA VAL A 65 -4.80 -7.19 -17.64
C VAL A 65 -4.08 -8.28 -18.42
N SER A 66 -4.30 -8.33 -19.73
CA SER A 66 -3.71 -9.37 -20.60
C SER A 66 -2.19 -9.31 -20.58
N ALA A 67 -1.60 -8.11 -20.63
CA ALA A 67 -0.16 -7.92 -20.50
C ALA A 67 0.34 -8.40 -19.13
N GLY A 68 -0.37 -8.08 -18.04
CA GLY A 68 -0.06 -8.56 -16.69
C GLY A 68 -0.07 -10.10 -16.61
N LEU A 69 -1.11 -10.76 -17.15
CA LEU A 69 -1.17 -12.22 -17.19
C LEU A 69 -0.04 -12.83 -18.01
N ALA A 70 0.29 -12.24 -19.17
CA ALA A 70 1.38 -12.70 -20.02
C ALA A 70 2.74 -12.58 -19.32
N VAL A 71 3.01 -11.44 -18.66
CA VAL A 71 4.24 -11.22 -17.89
C VAL A 71 4.32 -12.17 -16.70
N PHE A 72 3.19 -12.40 -16.00
CA PHE A 72 3.13 -13.37 -14.91
C PHE A 72 3.54 -14.77 -15.39
N ALA A 73 2.89 -15.26 -16.44
CA ALA A 73 3.12 -16.60 -16.99
C ALA A 73 4.53 -16.74 -17.56
N GLY A 74 4.97 -15.79 -18.39
CA GLY A 74 6.30 -15.80 -19.01
C GLY A 74 7.43 -15.74 -17.98
N THR A 75 7.30 -14.88 -16.97
CA THR A 75 8.29 -14.79 -15.87
C THR A 75 8.36 -16.08 -15.06
N THR A 76 7.19 -16.65 -14.73
CA THR A 76 7.12 -17.89 -13.94
C THR A 76 7.75 -19.06 -14.70
N TRP A 77 7.56 -19.12 -16.02
CA TRP A 77 8.18 -20.14 -16.87
C TRP A 77 9.71 -20.02 -16.92
N LEU A 78 10.24 -18.80 -16.90
CA LEU A 78 11.68 -18.53 -16.83
C LEU A 78 12.29 -18.74 -15.42
N GLY A 79 11.50 -19.20 -14.45
CA GLY A 79 11.93 -19.43 -13.07
C GLY A 79 11.99 -18.16 -12.21
N GLY A 80 11.44 -17.03 -12.71
CA GLY A 80 11.29 -15.78 -11.98
C GLY A 80 10.02 -15.72 -11.12
N SER A 81 9.94 -14.76 -10.20
CA SER A 81 8.71 -14.47 -9.47
C SER A 81 7.73 -13.69 -10.33
N GLY A 82 6.69 -14.37 -10.85
CA GLY A 82 5.62 -13.74 -11.63
C GLY A 82 4.88 -12.62 -10.88
N PHE A 83 4.65 -12.79 -9.57
CA PHE A 83 4.03 -11.76 -8.74
C PHE A 83 4.86 -10.47 -8.68
N LEU A 84 6.18 -10.60 -8.48
CA LEU A 84 7.10 -9.48 -8.45
C LEU A 84 7.18 -8.78 -9.82
N ALA A 85 7.23 -9.56 -10.91
CA ALA A 85 7.30 -9.02 -12.26
C ALA A 85 6.07 -8.19 -12.62
N VAL A 86 4.85 -8.70 -12.36
CA VAL A 86 3.62 -7.96 -12.64
C VAL A 86 3.50 -6.72 -11.75
N TYR A 87 3.89 -6.83 -10.48
CA TYR A 87 3.94 -5.67 -9.58
C TYR A 87 4.87 -4.58 -10.11
N ALA A 88 6.12 -4.93 -10.43
CA ALA A 88 7.10 -3.99 -10.98
C ALA A 88 6.64 -3.39 -12.32
N MET A 89 6.09 -4.22 -13.22
CA MET A 89 5.50 -3.78 -14.49
C MET A 89 4.41 -2.74 -14.25
N GLY A 90 3.47 -3.03 -13.35
CA GLY A 90 2.35 -2.14 -13.02
C GLY A 90 2.80 -0.81 -12.43
N VAL A 91 3.77 -0.82 -11.50
CA VAL A 91 4.34 0.40 -10.90
C VAL A 91 4.99 1.29 -11.96
N ILE A 92 5.78 0.71 -12.86
CA ILE A 92 6.49 1.48 -13.90
C ILE A 92 5.51 2.02 -14.94
N ALA A 93 4.62 1.17 -15.45
CA ALA A 93 3.63 1.57 -16.44
C ALA A 93 2.67 2.62 -15.87
N GLY A 94 2.23 2.45 -14.63
CA GLY A 94 1.37 3.40 -13.91
C GLY A 94 2.03 4.76 -13.71
N ASN A 95 3.35 4.81 -13.43
CA ASN A 95 4.06 6.07 -13.27
C ASN A 95 4.41 6.73 -14.61
N ARG A 96 4.92 5.97 -15.58
CA ARG A 96 5.36 6.48 -16.89
C ARG A 96 4.21 6.87 -17.81
N ALA A 97 3.09 6.15 -17.75
CA ALA A 97 1.91 6.39 -18.58
C ALA A 97 0.71 6.88 -17.75
N LYS A 98 0.96 7.62 -16.66
CA LYS A 98 -0.04 8.05 -15.66
C LYS A 98 -1.32 8.61 -16.27
N ARG A 99 -1.22 9.50 -17.27
CA ARG A 99 -2.38 10.10 -17.94
C ARG A 99 -3.22 9.06 -18.69
N VAL A 100 -2.57 8.13 -19.39
CA VAL A 100 -3.25 7.11 -20.19
C VAL A 100 -3.90 6.05 -19.29
N VAL A 101 -3.17 5.60 -18.25
CA VAL A 101 -3.62 4.59 -17.29
C VAL A 101 -4.78 5.08 -16.42
N ARG A 102 -4.82 6.38 -16.07
CA ARG A 102 -5.86 6.94 -15.17
C ARG A 102 -7.28 6.64 -15.63
N SER A 103 -7.55 6.69 -16.93
CA SER A 103 -8.86 6.36 -17.51
C SER A 103 -9.26 4.89 -17.39
N SER A 104 -8.29 3.99 -17.19
CA SER A 104 -8.48 2.55 -17.07
C SER A 104 -8.51 2.07 -15.62
N LEU A 105 -8.09 2.91 -14.66
CA LEU A 105 -8.02 2.54 -13.24
C LEU A 105 -9.36 2.08 -12.67
N SER A 106 -10.46 2.74 -13.03
CA SER A 106 -11.79 2.34 -12.55
C SER A 106 -12.19 0.94 -13.04
N ALA A 107 -11.92 0.62 -14.31
CA ALA A 107 -12.17 -0.72 -14.84
C ALA A 107 -11.23 -1.77 -14.21
N MET A 108 -9.95 -1.41 -14.02
CA MET A 108 -8.97 -2.27 -13.33
C MET A 108 -9.38 -2.57 -11.89
N ASP A 109 -9.92 -1.59 -11.18
CA ASP A 109 -10.41 -1.75 -9.81
C ASP A 109 -11.61 -2.70 -9.78
N GLY A 110 -12.52 -2.59 -10.75
CA GLY A 110 -13.60 -3.55 -10.96
C GLY A 110 -13.09 -4.99 -11.18
N TYR A 111 -12.05 -5.17 -12.02
CA TYR A 111 -11.44 -6.49 -12.21
C TYR A 111 -10.74 -7.01 -10.96
N ALA A 112 -10.06 -6.14 -10.20
CA ALA A 112 -9.41 -6.51 -8.95
C ALA A 112 -10.43 -6.96 -7.91
N TRP A 113 -11.54 -6.23 -7.78
CA TRP A 113 -12.66 -6.60 -6.91
C TRP A 113 -13.30 -7.92 -7.31
N LEU A 114 -13.54 -8.13 -8.61
CA LEU A 114 -14.09 -9.39 -9.11
C LEU A 114 -13.16 -10.57 -8.81
N ALA A 115 -11.86 -10.41 -9.08
CA ALA A 115 -10.86 -11.43 -8.79
C ALA A 115 -10.76 -11.72 -7.29
N GLN A 116 -10.79 -10.68 -6.46
CA GLN A 116 -10.76 -10.81 -5.00
C GLN A 116 -12.02 -11.52 -4.47
N ALA A 117 -13.21 -11.12 -4.92
CA ALA A 117 -14.47 -11.75 -4.54
C ALA A 117 -14.53 -13.23 -4.99
N GLY A 118 -14.15 -13.50 -6.25
CA GLY A 118 -14.07 -14.86 -6.78
C GLY A 118 -13.07 -15.72 -6.01
N MET A 119 -11.90 -15.17 -5.68
CA MET A 119 -10.91 -15.87 -4.86
C MET A 119 -11.43 -16.19 -3.46
N PHE A 120 -12.05 -15.24 -2.75
CA PHE A 120 -12.63 -15.50 -1.43
C PHE A 120 -13.77 -16.52 -1.50
N LEU A 121 -14.60 -16.47 -2.53
CA LEU A 121 -15.67 -17.44 -2.75
C LEU A 121 -15.10 -18.86 -2.95
N LEU A 122 -14.15 -19.02 -3.87
CA LEU A 122 -13.52 -20.31 -4.15
C LEU A 122 -12.80 -20.88 -2.92
N LEU A 123 -12.08 -20.04 -2.18
CA LEU A 123 -11.38 -20.47 -0.96
C LEU A 123 -12.35 -20.79 0.17
N GLY A 124 -13.44 -20.04 0.31
CA GLY A 124 -14.50 -20.34 1.27
C GLY A 124 -15.17 -21.68 0.98
N LEU A 125 -15.39 -22.00 -0.30
CA LEU A 125 -15.90 -23.31 -0.75
C LEU A 125 -14.91 -24.45 -0.54
N LEU A 126 -13.60 -24.17 -0.59
CA LEU A 126 -12.55 -25.16 -0.36
C LEU A 126 -12.40 -25.55 1.12
N VAL A 127 -12.77 -24.65 2.04
CA VAL A 127 -12.67 -24.87 3.48
C VAL A 127 -13.78 -25.80 3.97
N THR A 128 -13.42 -26.83 4.76
CA THR A 128 -14.38 -27.68 5.46
C THR A 128 -14.74 -27.08 6.83
N PRO A 129 -15.99 -26.62 7.07
CA PRO A 129 -16.35 -25.91 8.29
C PRO A 129 -16.10 -26.71 9.57
N THR A 130 -16.34 -28.02 9.54
CA THR A 130 -16.19 -28.91 10.69
C THR A 130 -14.74 -29.00 11.18
N GLU A 131 -13.78 -29.09 10.26
CA GLU A 131 -12.34 -29.12 10.58
C GLU A 131 -11.81 -27.73 11.00
N LEU A 132 -12.38 -26.67 10.41
CA LEU A 132 -12.07 -25.30 10.76
C LEU A 132 -12.46 -25.01 12.22
N LEU A 133 -13.67 -25.41 12.63
CA LEU A 133 -14.19 -25.23 13.99
C LEU A 133 -13.33 -25.94 15.05
N ARG A 134 -12.79 -27.12 14.73
CA ARG A 134 -11.87 -27.85 15.62
C ARG A 134 -10.55 -27.10 15.83
N THR A 135 -10.05 -26.43 14.78
CA THR A 135 -8.79 -25.68 14.81
C THR A 135 -8.98 -24.20 15.16
N LEU A 136 -10.22 -23.76 15.39
CA LEU A 136 -10.57 -22.36 15.52
C LEU A 136 -9.85 -21.69 16.69
N TRP A 137 -9.86 -22.31 17.87
CA TRP A 137 -9.24 -21.74 19.06
C TRP A 137 -7.71 -21.60 18.95
N PRO A 138 -6.96 -22.65 18.55
CA PRO A 138 -5.53 -22.50 18.27
C PRO A 138 -5.24 -21.44 17.21
N ALA A 139 -6.01 -21.42 16.12
CA ALA A 139 -5.80 -20.46 15.03
C ALA A 139 -6.12 -19.01 15.43
N LEU A 140 -7.13 -18.79 16.26
CA LEU A 140 -7.43 -17.49 16.87
C LEU A 140 -6.29 -17.03 17.79
N GLY A 141 -5.71 -17.94 18.59
CA GLY A 141 -4.53 -17.65 19.41
C GLY A 141 -3.34 -17.19 18.56
N VAL A 142 -3.03 -17.93 17.49
CA VAL A 142 -1.98 -17.55 16.52
C VAL A 142 -2.30 -16.20 15.88
N SER A 143 -3.54 -16.00 15.43
CA SER A 143 -3.98 -14.75 14.83
C SER A 143 -3.76 -13.55 15.76
N LEU A 144 -4.17 -13.69 17.02
CA LEU A 144 -4.04 -12.66 18.04
C LEU A 144 -2.59 -12.32 18.33
N ILE A 145 -1.71 -13.33 18.48
CA ILE A 145 -0.27 -13.11 18.68
C ILE A 145 0.35 -12.40 17.47
N LEU A 146 0.01 -12.86 16.25
CA LEU A 146 0.51 -12.23 15.03
C LEU A 146 -0.04 -10.81 14.82
N MET A 147 -1.18 -10.45 15.41
CA MET A 147 -1.78 -9.11 15.34
C MET A 147 -1.27 -8.17 16.42
N LEU A 148 -1.27 -8.60 17.68
CA LEU A 148 -1.00 -7.75 18.83
C LEU A 148 0.47 -7.72 19.22
N VAL A 149 1.26 -8.72 18.83
CA VAL A 149 2.68 -8.82 19.22
C VAL A 149 3.57 -8.71 17.99
N ALA A 150 3.52 -9.70 17.09
CA ALA A 150 4.48 -9.79 15.99
C ALA A 150 4.46 -8.52 15.13
N ARG A 151 3.27 -7.98 14.87
CA ARG A 151 3.11 -6.85 13.98
C ARG A 151 3.52 -5.50 14.60
N PRO A 152 3.07 -5.11 15.81
CA PRO A 152 3.59 -3.93 16.48
C PRO A 152 5.10 -3.96 16.66
N VAL A 153 5.68 -5.12 16.97
CA VAL A 153 7.13 -5.28 17.07
C VAL A 153 7.80 -5.04 15.72
N SER A 154 7.34 -5.67 14.63
CA SER A 154 7.92 -5.47 13.30
C SER A 154 7.79 -4.02 12.82
N VAL A 155 6.64 -3.39 13.03
CA VAL A 155 6.40 -2.00 12.64
C VAL A 155 7.26 -1.05 13.46
N TRP A 156 7.33 -1.24 14.77
CA TRP A 156 8.19 -0.44 15.64
C TRP A 156 9.66 -0.56 15.27
N LEU A 157 10.15 -1.78 14.98
CA LEU A 157 11.54 -1.99 14.57
C LEU A 157 11.87 -1.30 13.24
N CYS A 158 10.95 -1.34 12.26
CA CYS A 158 11.12 -0.68 10.97
C CYS A 158 11.01 0.86 11.04
N LEU A 159 10.18 1.39 11.95
CA LEU A 159 9.92 2.83 12.08
C LEU A 159 10.76 3.51 13.18
N ALA A 160 11.43 2.74 14.05
CA ALA A 160 12.37 3.25 15.05
C ALA A 160 13.41 4.24 14.47
N PRO A 161 14.04 4.00 13.30
CA PRO A 161 15.01 4.95 12.74
C PRO A 161 14.36 6.19 12.09
N LEU A 162 13.05 6.18 11.83
CA LEU A 162 12.35 7.20 11.03
C LEU A 162 11.64 8.28 11.86
N HIS A 163 11.81 8.29 13.20
CA HIS A 163 11.34 9.35 14.12
C HIS A 163 9.85 9.75 13.99
N PHE A 164 8.96 8.80 13.71
CA PHE A 164 7.52 9.05 13.66
C PHE A 164 6.90 9.19 15.07
N PRO A 165 5.82 9.99 15.23
CA PRO A 165 5.13 10.10 16.51
C PRO A 165 4.48 8.77 16.90
N ARG A 166 4.47 8.46 18.20
CA ARG A 166 3.99 7.16 18.74
C ARG A 166 2.56 6.81 18.33
N ARG A 167 1.71 7.83 18.09
CA ARG A 167 0.31 7.67 17.64
C ARG A 167 0.23 7.12 16.22
N GLU A 168 1.11 7.58 15.33
CA GLU A 168 1.19 7.10 13.94
C GLU A 168 1.79 5.70 13.90
N ILE A 169 2.83 5.42 14.69
CA ILE A 169 3.39 4.06 14.80
C ILE A 169 2.32 3.08 15.32
N ALA A 170 1.55 3.48 16.34
CA ALA A 170 0.44 2.67 16.85
C ALA A 170 -0.63 2.44 15.77
N TYR A 171 -1.01 3.48 15.02
CA TYR A 171 -1.97 3.36 13.92
C TYR A 171 -1.47 2.44 12.80
N VAL A 172 -0.24 2.63 12.32
CA VAL A 172 0.39 1.80 11.28
C VAL A 172 0.57 0.36 11.76
N SER A 173 0.80 0.14 13.05
CA SER A 173 0.86 -1.21 13.63
C SER A 173 -0.51 -1.90 13.65
N TRP A 174 -1.58 -1.13 13.75
CA TRP A 174 -2.96 -1.61 13.80
C TRP A 174 -3.55 -1.85 12.40
N VAL A 175 -3.34 -0.92 11.46
CA VAL A 175 -3.95 -0.92 10.11
C VAL A 175 -3.17 -1.78 9.14
N GLY A 176 -3.48 -3.06 9.08
CA GLY A 176 -2.80 -3.99 8.16
C GLY A 176 -3.57 -5.27 8.15
N LEU A 177 -4.70 -5.08 7.49
CA LEU A 177 -5.53 -6.11 6.94
C LEU A 177 -4.62 -7.09 6.23
N ARG A 178 -4.66 -8.34 6.70
CA ARG A 178 -4.10 -9.42 5.92
C ARG A 178 -4.99 -9.58 4.71
N GLY A 179 -4.41 -9.32 3.54
CA GLY A 179 -5.09 -9.50 2.27
C GLY A 179 -5.30 -10.97 1.95
N ALA A 180 -5.70 -11.23 0.71
CA ALA A 180 -5.97 -12.58 0.24
C ALA A 180 -4.67 -13.43 0.07
N VAL A 181 -3.52 -12.78 -0.15
CA VAL A 181 -2.24 -13.41 -0.50
C VAL A 181 -1.83 -14.59 0.43
N PRO A 182 -1.86 -14.49 1.76
CA PRO A 182 -1.46 -15.60 2.64
C PRO A 182 -2.28 -16.87 2.42
N ILE A 183 -3.57 -16.73 2.09
CA ILE A 183 -4.42 -17.89 1.83
C ILE A 183 -4.00 -18.56 0.51
N VAL A 184 -3.71 -17.78 -0.55
CA VAL A 184 -3.18 -18.35 -1.81
C VAL A 184 -1.92 -19.14 -1.54
N LEU A 185 -1.00 -18.57 -0.75
CA LEU A 185 0.27 -19.23 -0.45
C LEU A 185 0.06 -20.54 0.33
N ALA A 186 -0.94 -20.60 1.20
CA ALA A 186 -1.31 -21.80 1.95
C ALA A 186 -1.95 -22.89 1.07
N VAL A 187 -2.47 -22.55 -0.13
CA VAL A 187 -2.95 -23.53 -1.11
C VAL A 187 -1.78 -24.29 -1.76
N PHE A 188 -0.58 -23.72 -1.85
CA PHE A 188 0.56 -24.41 -2.47
C PHE A 188 0.95 -25.71 -1.76
N PRO A 189 1.17 -25.74 -0.42
CA PRO A 189 1.39 -26.99 0.31
C PRO A 189 0.22 -27.97 0.18
N LEU A 190 -1.02 -27.45 0.12
CA LEU A 190 -2.22 -28.26 -0.02
C LEU A 190 -2.27 -28.97 -1.38
N MET A 191 -1.96 -28.26 -2.47
CA MET A 191 -1.86 -28.84 -3.81
C MET A 191 -0.67 -29.79 -3.95
N ALA A 192 0.41 -29.55 -3.21
CA ALA A 192 1.57 -30.44 -3.17
C ALA A 192 1.34 -31.70 -2.32
N GLY A 193 0.19 -31.84 -1.65
CA GLY A 193 -0.15 -33.01 -0.85
C GLY A 193 0.69 -33.17 0.42
N VAL A 194 1.25 -32.07 0.94
CA VAL A 194 2.12 -32.11 2.13
C VAL A 194 1.30 -32.51 3.36
N GLU A 195 1.86 -33.37 4.21
CA GLU A 195 1.25 -33.76 5.48
C GLU A 195 0.97 -32.52 6.36
N GLY A 196 -0.22 -32.45 6.94
CA GLY A 196 -0.64 -31.30 7.75
C GLY A 196 -0.95 -30.02 6.97
N ALA A 197 -0.87 -30.02 5.63
CA ALA A 197 -1.17 -28.83 4.81
C ALA A 197 -2.58 -28.28 5.03
N LYS A 198 -3.57 -29.16 5.29
CA LYS A 198 -4.93 -28.76 5.66
C LYS A 198 -4.98 -27.93 6.94
N THR A 199 -4.15 -28.26 7.93
CA THR A 199 -4.06 -27.50 9.19
C THR A 199 -3.46 -26.13 8.94
N PHE A 200 -2.37 -26.03 8.17
CA PHE A 200 -1.76 -24.74 7.80
C PHE A 200 -2.73 -23.87 6.99
N PHE A 201 -3.47 -24.47 6.06
CA PHE A 201 -4.51 -23.80 5.29
C PHE A 201 -5.63 -23.26 6.17
N ASN A 202 -6.18 -24.09 7.07
CA ASN A 202 -7.23 -23.70 8.01
C ASN A 202 -6.75 -22.56 8.93
N VAL A 203 -5.53 -22.65 9.46
CA VAL A 203 -4.94 -21.60 10.30
C VAL A 203 -4.79 -20.29 9.50
N ALA A 204 -4.21 -20.34 8.30
CA ALA A 204 -4.07 -19.17 7.44
C ALA A 204 -5.43 -18.52 7.13
N PHE A 205 -6.46 -19.35 6.86
CA PHE A 205 -7.81 -18.89 6.60
C PHE A 205 -8.44 -18.19 7.82
N VAL A 206 -8.37 -18.78 9.02
CA VAL A 206 -8.88 -18.15 10.26
C VAL A 206 -8.12 -16.84 10.55
N VAL A 207 -6.80 -16.82 10.36
CA VAL A 207 -5.98 -15.62 10.58
C VAL A 207 -6.39 -14.48 9.66
N VAL A 208 -6.64 -14.75 8.38
CA VAL A 208 -7.10 -13.72 7.43
C VAL A 208 -8.54 -13.32 7.71
N LEU A 209 -9.45 -14.27 7.96
CA LEU A 209 -10.84 -13.96 8.26
C LEU A 209 -10.99 -13.12 9.54
N SER A 210 -10.31 -13.50 10.62
CA SER A 210 -10.29 -12.73 11.86
C SER A 210 -9.66 -11.35 11.67
N SER A 211 -8.62 -11.22 10.83
CA SER A 211 -8.00 -9.93 10.48
C SER A 211 -8.99 -9.02 9.77
N LEU A 212 -9.68 -9.54 8.75
CA LEU A 212 -10.64 -8.76 7.97
C LEU A 212 -11.86 -8.36 8.82
N LEU A 213 -12.36 -9.24 9.69
CA LEU A 213 -13.49 -8.94 10.57
C LEU A 213 -13.12 -7.93 11.66
N LEU A 214 -12.03 -8.19 12.41
CA LEU A 214 -11.63 -7.36 13.54
C LEU A 214 -11.00 -6.04 13.07
N GLN A 215 -9.98 -6.11 12.22
CA GLN A 215 -9.27 -4.90 11.78
C GLN A 215 -10.08 -4.15 10.72
N GLY A 216 -10.79 -4.83 9.82
CA GLY A 216 -11.62 -4.17 8.79
C GLY A 216 -12.68 -3.25 9.39
N SER A 217 -13.37 -3.72 10.43
CA SER A 217 -14.35 -2.91 11.16
C SER A 217 -13.71 -1.83 12.06
N THR A 218 -12.52 -2.10 12.60
CA THR A 218 -11.88 -1.21 13.58
C THR A 218 -10.99 -0.13 12.96
N ILE A 219 -10.65 -0.20 11.66
CA ILE A 219 -9.76 0.78 11.01
C ILE A 219 -10.27 2.22 11.13
N ALA A 220 -11.50 2.49 10.66
CA ALA A 220 -12.04 3.85 10.69
C ALA A 220 -12.18 4.39 12.11
N TRP A 221 -12.56 3.53 13.05
CA TRP A 221 -12.62 3.88 14.47
C TRP A 221 -11.24 4.18 15.07
N SER A 222 -10.23 3.35 14.75
CA SER A 222 -8.85 3.53 15.24
C SER A 222 -8.20 4.80 14.68
N ALA A 223 -8.47 5.13 13.41
CA ALA A 223 -7.97 6.32 12.76
C ALA A 223 -8.48 7.59 13.45
N ARG A 224 -9.79 7.64 13.76
CA ARG A 224 -10.41 8.75 14.50
C ARG A 224 -9.91 8.84 15.93
N ARG A 225 -9.81 7.70 16.64
CA ARG A 225 -9.35 7.69 18.04
C ARG A 225 -7.89 8.09 18.20
N LEU A 226 -7.04 7.72 17.24
CA LEU A 226 -5.63 8.09 17.24
C LEU A 226 -5.39 9.47 16.60
N GLY A 227 -6.41 10.12 16.02
CA GLY A 227 -6.32 11.42 15.36
C GLY A 227 -5.36 11.43 14.16
N VAL A 228 -5.25 10.30 13.46
CA VAL A 228 -4.39 10.12 12.26
C VAL A 228 -5.25 10.11 10.98
N ALA A 229 -6.58 10.12 11.11
CA ALA A 229 -7.46 10.32 9.97
C ALA A 229 -7.32 11.77 9.46
N LEU A 230 -6.91 11.94 8.19
CA LEU A 230 -7.17 13.20 7.51
C LEU A 230 -8.68 13.37 7.38
N PRO A 231 -9.23 14.57 7.66
CA PRO A 231 -10.64 14.83 7.49
C PRO A 231 -11.08 14.49 6.07
N ASP A 232 -12.27 13.93 5.95
CA ASP A 232 -12.94 13.93 4.66
C ASP A 232 -13.17 15.39 4.25
N LEU A 233 -12.60 15.81 3.12
CA LEU A 233 -12.78 17.17 2.58
C LEU A 233 -14.25 17.43 2.20
N ALA A 234 -15.07 16.39 2.05
CA ALA A 234 -16.52 16.51 1.90
C ALA A 234 -17.22 16.83 3.24
N ASP A 235 -16.68 16.37 4.37
CA ASP A 235 -17.16 16.74 5.70
C ASP A 235 -16.54 18.08 6.13
N LYS A 236 -17.23 19.16 5.76
CA LYS A 236 -16.81 20.53 6.05
C LYS A 236 -16.62 20.81 7.55
N ALA A 237 -17.30 20.08 8.44
CA ALA A 237 -17.19 20.28 9.87
C ALA A 237 -15.91 19.65 10.44
N GLU A 238 -15.55 18.44 9.99
CA GLU A 238 -14.31 17.78 10.39
C GLU A 238 -13.09 18.42 9.71
N ALA A 239 -13.22 18.85 8.45
CA ALA A 239 -12.17 19.57 7.72
C ALA A 239 -11.81 20.91 8.39
N ARG A 240 -12.79 21.66 8.92
CA ARG A 240 -12.55 22.88 9.69
C ARG A 240 -11.80 22.62 10.99
N ARG A 241 -12.03 21.49 11.67
CA ARG A 241 -11.37 21.17 12.94
C ARG A 241 -9.87 20.89 12.77
N VAL A 242 -9.46 20.30 11.65
CA VAL A 242 -8.06 19.89 11.42
C VAL A 242 -7.28 20.90 10.59
N PHE A 243 -7.90 21.50 9.56
CA PHE A 243 -7.24 22.49 8.72
C PHE A 243 -7.48 23.94 9.16
N GLY A 244 -8.25 24.15 10.24
CA GLY A 244 -8.67 25.46 10.69
C GLY A 244 -9.75 26.08 9.80
N ASP A 245 -10.19 27.29 10.20
CA ASP A 245 -11.30 27.99 9.55
C ASP A 245 -10.89 28.68 8.24
N PHE A 246 -9.59 28.91 8.03
CA PHE A 246 -9.08 29.68 6.90
C PHE A 246 -8.18 28.85 6.00
N GLU A 247 -8.35 29.02 4.69
CA GLU A 247 -7.51 28.41 3.66
C GLU A 247 -6.72 29.51 2.95
N LEU A 248 -5.40 29.40 3.02
CA LEU A 248 -4.44 30.35 2.49
C LEU A 248 -3.71 29.75 1.30
N ASP A 249 -3.43 30.57 0.28
CA ASP A 249 -2.56 30.18 -0.81
C ASP A 249 -1.11 30.14 -0.33
N ALA A 250 -0.33 29.13 -0.75
CA ALA A 250 1.06 29.01 -0.36
C ALA A 250 1.93 30.20 -0.82
N SER A 251 1.50 30.95 -1.84
CA SER A 251 2.14 32.18 -2.32
C SER A 251 1.87 33.41 -1.43
N THR A 252 1.00 33.30 -0.42
CA THR A 252 0.67 34.42 0.47
C THR A 252 1.94 34.96 1.15
N PRO A 253 2.23 36.26 1.07
CA PRO A 253 3.40 36.86 1.72
C PRO A 253 3.33 36.74 3.24
N MET A 254 4.42 36.31 3.89
CA MET A 254 4.41 36.11 5.34
C MET A 254 4.20 37.39 6.13
N GLU A 255 4.84 38.48 5.72
CA GLU A 255 4.68 39.80 6.34
C GLU A 255 3.21 40.26 6.36
N GLY A 256 2.50 40.06 5.24
CA GLY A 256 1.08 40.40 5.13
C GLY A 256 0.21 39.55 6.05
N LEU A 257 0.45 38.24 6.11
CA LEU A 257 -0.29 37.33 6.98
C LEU A 257 -0.05 37.66 8.47
N CYS A 258 1.22 37.85 8.84
CA CYS A 258 1.59 38.12 10.22
C CYS A 258 1.05 39.46 10.71
N THR A 259 1.11 40.50 9.87
CA THR A 259 0.57 41.82 10.21
C THR A 259 -0.95 41.77 10.36
N PHE A 260 -1.65 41.07 9.46
CA PHE A 260 -3.11 41.00 9.47
C PHE A 260 -3.65 40.24 10.69
N TYR A 261 -2.99 39.14 11.08
CA TYR A 261 -3.42 38.30 12.20
C TYR A 261 -2.64 38.55 13.50
N GLY A 262 -1.77 39.57 13.56
CA GLY A 262 -0.97 39.88 14.76
C GLY A 262 0.01 38.78 15.18
N LEU A 263 0.52 38.01 14.23
CA LEU A 263 1.45 36.89 14.47
C LEU A 263 2.91 37.37 14.46
N PRO A 264 3.83 36.69 15.18
CA PRO A 264 5.24 37.03 15.15
C PRO A 264 5.82 36.77 13.76
N ILE A 265 6.54 37.74 13.20
CA ILE A 265 7.19 37.59 11.87
C ILE A 265 8.45 36.74 12.03
N PRO A 266 8.54 35.56 11.38
CA PRO A 266 9.74 34.74 11.43
C PRO A 266 10.76 35.19 10.37
N GLY A 267 11.95 35.61 10.81
CA GLY A 267 13.06 35.99 9.90
C GLY A 267 12.81 37.28 9.12
N GLU A 268 13.21 37.32 7.83
CA GLU A 268 13.15 38.53 6.97
C GLU A 268 11.74 38.89 6.44
N GLY A 269 10.69 38.16 6.82
CA GLY A 269 9.28 38.50 6.54
C GLY A 269 8.81 38.44 5.07
N ARG A 270 9.72 38.52 4.09
CA ARG A 270 9.40 38.60 2.65
C ARG A 270 9.16 37.28 1.94
N GLN A 271 9.45 36.16 2.58
CA GLN A 271 9.26 34.83 1.99
C GLN A 271 7.77 34.45 1.91
N ALA A 272 7.43 33.59 0.95
CA ALA A 272 6.08 33.05 0.83
C ALA A 272 5.79 32.06 1.97
N LEU A 273 4.53 31.96 2.39
CA LEU A 273 4.06 31.07 3.45
C LEU A 273 4.51 29.61 3.21
N GLY A 274 4.35 29.11 1.99
CA GLY A 274 4.75 27.74 1.64
C GLY A 274 6.26 27.50 1.72
N GLU A 275 7.07 28.48 1.34
CA GLU A 275 8.53 28.39 1.41
C GLU A 275 9.03 28.40 2.86
N TRP A 276 8.43 29.27 3.69
CA TRP A 276 8.73 29.31 5.12
C TRP A 276 8.35 28.00 5.82
N MET A 277 7.15 27.45 5.55
CA MET A 277 6.73 26.17 6.13
C MET A 277 7.67 25.04 5.71
N LEU A 278 8.08 25.00 4.44
CA LEU A 278 9.00 24.00 3.93
C LEU A 278 10.39 24.11 4.60
N ALA A 279 10.90 25.34 4.77
CA ALA A 279 12.14 25.59 5.50
C ALA A 279 12.04 25.16 6.97
N THR A 280 10.88 25.36 7.59
CA THR A 280 10.64 25.01 9.01
C THR A 280 10.49 23.50 9.24
N LEU A 281 9.86 22.79 8.30
CA LEU A 281 9.69 21.33 8.38
C LEU A 281 11.00 20.56 8.18
N ALA A 282 11.99 21.16 7.49
CA ALA A 282 13.29 20.57 7.17
C ALA A 282 13.23 19.17 6.50
N ARG A 283 12.08 18.84 5.89
CA ARG A 283 11.80 17.58 5.19
C ARG A 283 10.79 17.81 4.06
N PRO A 284 10.64 16.88 3.10
CA PRO A 284 9.61 16.99 2.06
C PRO A 284 8.21 17.08 2.69
N PRO A 285 7.37 18.05 2.28
CA PRO A 285 6.08 18.30 2.92
C PRO A 285 5.06 17.19 2.62
N VAL A 286 4.27 16.81 3.62
CA VAL A 286 3.18 15.84 3.51
C VAL A 286 1.86 16.52 3.91
N LEU A 287 0.75 16.07 3.31
CA LEU A 287 -0.59 16.54 3.69
C LEU A 287 -0.83 16.33 5.19
N GLY A 288 -1.25 17.38 5.89
CA GLY A 288 -1.48 17.37 7.33
C GLY A 288 -0.28 17.76 8.18
N ASP A 289 0.93 17.97 7.62
CA ASP A 289 2.06 18.53 8.38
C ASP A 289 1.65 19.89 8.98
N SER A 290 1.90 20.10 10.27
CA SER A 290 1.59 21.36 10.95
C SER A 290 2.80 22.06 11.57
N VAL A 291 2.78 23.39 11.56
CA VAL A 291 3.80 24.29 12.11
C VAL A 291 3.09 25.36 12.93
N HIS A 292 3.63 25.66 14.11
CA HIS A 292 3.08 26.69 14.99
C HIS A 292 3.74 28.04 14.70
N LEU A 293 2.93 29.10 14.63
CA LEU A 293 3.37 30.48 14.48
C LEU A 293 2.64 31.36 15.49
N GLY A 294 3.26 31.63 16.63
CA GLY A 294 2.62 32.37 17.72
C GLY A 294 1.38 31.62 18.26
N HIS A 295 0.21 32.21 18.09
CA HIS A 295 -1.10 31.65 18.49
C HIS A 295 -1.88 31.05 17.30
N ALA A 296 -1.23 30.88 16.15
CA ALA A 296 -1.80 30.20 14.99
C ALA A 296 -1.10 28.86 14.72
N GLU A 297 -1.89 27.86 14.32
CA GLU A 297 -1.43 26.59 13.79
C GLU A 297 -1.67 26.56 12.27
N LEU A 298 -0.58 26.38 11.51
CA LEU A 298 -0.58 26.31 10.05
C LEU A 298 -0.39 24.88 9.61
N SER A 299 -1.27 24.35 8.77
CA SER A 299 -1.25 22.95 8.32
C SER A 299 -1.24 22.81 6.80
N VAL A 300 -0.47 21.87 6.26
CA VAL A 300 -0.41 21.62 4.81
C VAL A 300 -1.72 20.97 4.36
N ARG A 301 -2.48 21.67 3.51
CA ARG A 301 -3.81 21.22 3.07
C ARG A 301 -3.80 20.58 1.69
N SER A 302 -2.96 21.06 0.78
CA SER A 302 -2.77 20.44 -0.54
C SER A 302 -1.36 20.64 -1.09
N LEU A 303 -0.93 19.71 -1.94
CA LEU A 303 0.32 19.77 -2.69
C LEU A 303 0.02 19.94 -4.19
N ASP A 304 0.89 20.66 -4.90
CA ASP A 304 0.84 20.76 -6.37
C ASP A 304 1.29 19.45 -7.05
N ALA A 305 1.20 19.39 -8.38
CA ALA A 305 1.60 18.21 -9.15
C ALA A 305 3.11 17.91 -9.07
N GLN A 306 3.90 18.86 -8.57
CA GLN A 306 5.34 18.82 -8.40
C GLN A 306 5.74 18.51 -6.93
N GLY A 307 4.77 18.36 -6.02
CA GLY A 307 5.00 18.04 -4.61
C GLY A 307 5.32 19.24 -3.72
N ARG A 308 5.10 20.48 -4.17
CA ARG A 308 5.25 21.70 -3.37
C ARG A 308 3.94 22.03 -2.66
N ILE A 309 4.02 22.73 -1.54
CA ILE A 309 2.84 23.20 -0.79
C ILE A 309 2.05 24.16 -1.69
N ALA A 310 0.79 23.83 -1.96
CA ALA A 310 -0.10 24.65 -2.78
C ALA A 310 -1.09 25.44 -1.92
N ARG A 311 -1.63 24.81 -0.88
CA ARG A 311 -2.55 25.46 0.06
C ARG A 311 -2.23 25.09 1.51
N VAL A 312 -2.45 26.06 2.38
CA VAL A 312 -2.19 25.98 3.82
C VAL A 312 -3.50 26.26 4.55
N GLY A 313 -3.88 25.37 5.46
CA GLY A 313 -4.95 25.61 6.42
C GLY A 313 -4.40 26.39 7.61
N MET A 314 -5.17 27.33 8.14
CA MET A 314 -4.79 28.11 9.32
C MET A 314 -5.89 28.05 10.38
N ARG A 315 -5.49 27.68 11.60
CA ARG A 315 -6.30 27.70 12.81
C ARG A 315 -5.71 28.73 13.77
N ILE A 316 -6.56 29.56 14.35
CA ILE A 316 -6.16 30.58 15.34
C ILE A 316 -6.86 30.19 16.64
N ASP A 317 -6.09 30.11 17.74
CA ASP A 317 -6.62 29.83 19.07
C ASP A 317 -7.35 31.04 19.69
#